data_AF-A0AAV6QG42-F1
#
_entry.id   AF-A0AAV6QG42-F1
#
_cell.length_a   1.000
_cell.length_b   1.000
_cell.length_c   1.000
_cell.angle_alpha   90.00
_cell.angle_beta   90.00
_cell.angle_gamma   90.00
#
_symmetry.space_group_name_H-M   'P 1'
#
loop_
_entity.id
_entity.type
_entity.pdbx_description
1 polymer ?
#
loop_
_entity_poly.entity_id
_entity_poly.type
_entity_poly.pdbx_seq_one_letter_code
_entity_poly.pdbx_strand_id
1 'polypeptide(L)'
;MAGPGLFLLLSLGILGFSHADTLISMDSSFCHGELKVIYPELDIDRCLTIPENLRKKISTVWHVPQIYFSGANVDKDYILMMFDPDAPSHSQPTRACWRHWLVVDIKGINLKEGRLAGTTLTDYSSPAPPRNSGLHRYQFMLFEQPPHSTVSLSEEEEASLGNWDPNFFAARFNLGNPVAALQFLTQNYMDE
;
A
#
# COMPACT_ATOMS: atom_id res chain seq x y z
N MET A 1 59.51 -35.34 -30.86
CA MET A 1 58.78 -34.10 -31.19
C MET A 1 57.50 -34.09 -30.39
N ALA A 2 57.47 -33.36 -29.27
CA ALA A 2 56.30 -33.17 -28.42
C ALA A 2 56.23 -31.68 -28.11
N GLY A 3 55.15 -31.02 -28.53
CA GLY A 3 54.98 -29.57 -28.42
C GLY A 3 54.40 -29.14 -27.07
N PRO A 4 54.64 -27.91 -26.62
CA PRO A 4 53.99 -27.36 -25.45
C PRO A 4 52.71 -26.59 -25.86
N GLY A 5 51.59 -26.83 -25.18
CA GLY A 5 50.33 -26.12 -25.38
C GLY A 5 49.81 -25.60 -24.04
N LEU A 6 49.79 -24.28 -23.92
CA LEU A 6 49.61 -23.49 -22.71
C LEU A 6 48.12 -23.25 -22.34
N PHE A 7 47.90 -23.22 -21.03
CA PHE A 7 46.76 -22.83 -20.19
C PHE A 7 45.60 -21.93 -20.72
N LEU A 8 44.37 -22.37 -20.35
CA LEU A 8 43.19 -21.68 -19.81
C LEU A 8 42.59 -20.43 -20.49
N LEU A 9 41.25 -20.47 -20.72
CA LEU A 9 40.26 -19.63 -20.01
C LEU A 9 38.82 -20.11 -20.36
N LEU A 10 38.13 -20.68 -19.37
CA LEU A 10 36.69 -20.94 -19.40
C LEU A 10 35.97 -19.63 -19.05
N SER A 11 35.34 -19.00 -20.04
CA SER A 11 34.40 -17.91 -19.79
C SER A 11 33.04 -18.49 -19.36
N LEU A 12 32.82 -18.57 -18.05
CA LEU A 12 31.47 -18.72 -17.51
C LEU A 12 30.70 -17.42 -17.75
N GLY A 13 29.87 -17.43 -18.79
CA GLY A 13 28.86 -16.41 -19.01
C GLY A 13 27.82 -16.46 -17.90
N ILE A 14 27.88 -15.51 -16.97
CA ILE A 14 26.80 -15.22 -16.04
C ILE A 14 25.77 -14.43 -16.84
N LEU A 15 24.76 -15.11 -17.38
CA LEU A 15 23.58 -14.44 -17.93
C LEU A 15 22.71 -13.99 -16.75
N GLY A 16 22.61 -12.66 -16.63
CA GLY A 16 22.04 -11.95 -15.51
C GLY A 16 20.59 -12.32 -15.22
N PHE A 17 20.33 -12.57 -13.93
CA PHE A 17 18.99 -12.46 -13.38
C PHE A 17 18.59 -11.00 -13.42
N SER A 18 17.49 -10.71 -14.12
CA SER A 18 16.77 -9.45 -14.01
C SER A 18 16.51 -9.17 -12.52
N HIS A 19 16.99 -8.03 -12.03
CA HIS A 19 16.66 -7.55 -10.69
C HIS A 19 15.17 -7.19 -10.70
N ALA A 20 14.32 -8.18 -10.43
CA ALA A 20 13.04 -7.87 -9.82
C ALA A 20 13.39 -7.32 -8.45
N ASP A 21 13.21 -6.00 -8.28
CA ASP A 21 13.40 -5.30 -7.02
C ASP A 21 12.68 -6.06 -5.91
N THR A 22 13.43 -6.88 -5.19
CA THR A 22 12.97 -7.49 -3.96
C THR A 22 12.71 -6.33 -3.03
N LEU A 23 11.44 -6.06 -2.77
CA LEU A 23 11.02 -5.31 -1.61
C LEU A 23 11.94 -5.67 -0.45
N ILE A 24 12.50 -4.66 0.20
CA ILE A 24 13.37 -4.87 1.34
C ILE A 24 12.62 -5.79 2.31
N SER A 25 13.31 -6.77 2.91
CA SER A 25 12.69 -7.82 3.75
C SER A 25 11.62 -7.30 4.73
N MET A 26 11.83 -6.10 5.30
CA MET A 26 10.87 -5.41 6.18
C MET A 26 9.54 -5.05 5.49
N ASP A 27 9.56 -4.65 4.22
CA ASP A 27 8.36 -4.38 3.43
C ASP A 27 7.60 -5.67 3.10
N SER A 28 8.30 -6.79 2.91
CA SER A 28 7.65 -8.07 2.65
C SER A 28 6.86 -8.59 3.86
N SER A 29 7.34 -8.31 5.09
CA SER A 29 6.64 -8.68 6.32
C SER A 29 5.44 -7.80 6.65
N PHE A 30 5.30 -6.65 5.99
CA PHE A 30 4.14 -5.78 6.20
C PHE A 30 2.85 -6.42 5.68
N CYS A 31 2.89 -7.01 4.48
CA CYS A 31 1.71 -7.61 3.87
C CYS A 31 1.31 -8.92 4.57
N HIS A 32 0.07 -8.96 5.05
CA HIS A 32 -0.49 -10.13 5.72
C HIS A 32 -2.03 -10.12 5.63
N GLY A 33 -2.66 -11.26 5.90
CA GLY A 33 -4.12 -11.37 5.96
C GLY A 33 -4.82 -11.37 4.60
N GLU A 34 -4.13 -11.57 3.48
CA GLU A 34 -4.74 -11.75 2.14
C GLU A 34 -5.68 -10.61 1.70
N LEU A 35 -5.43 -9.38 2.16
CA LEU A 35 -6.13 -8.19 1.64
C LEU A 35 -5.79 -7.99 0.16
N LYS A 36 -6.80 -7.74 -0.67
CA LYS A 36 -6.63 -7.42 -2.08
C LYS A 36 -7.14 -6.02 -2.40
N VAL A 37 -6.31 -5.24 -3.05
CA VAL A 37 -6.66 -3.94 -3.62
C VAL A 37 -6.65 -4.09 -5.14
N ILE A 38 -7.82 -3.96 -5.76
CA ILE A 38 -8.05 -4.32 -7.16
C ILE A 38 -8.32 -3.04 -7.96
N TYR A 39 -7.39 -2.73 -8.86
CA TYR A 39 -7.54 -1.73 -9.91
C TYR A 39 -7.91 -2.41 -11.24
N PRO A 40 -8.46 -1.70 -12.25
CA PRO A 40 -8.98 -2.30 -13.48
C PRO A 40 -8.06 -3.26 -14.24
N GLU A 41 -6.73 -3.08 -14.15
CA GLU A 41 -5.74 -3.93 -14.84
C GLU A 41 -4.67 -4.44 -13.87
N LEU A 42 -4.89 -4.33 -12.56
CA LEU A 42 -3.89 -4.68 -11.55
C LEU A 42 -4.54 -5.13 -10.24
N ASP A 43 -4.39 -6.42 -9.95
CA ASP A 43 -4.69 -6.99 -8.65
C ASP A 43 -3.45 -6.88 -7.76
N ILE A 44 -3.55 -6.13 -6.67
CA ILE A 44 -2.50 -6.02 -5.66
C ILE A 44 -2.90 -6.94 -4.50
N ASP A 45 -2.35 -8.14 -4.51
CA ASP A 45 -2.63 -9.22 -3.54
C ASP A 45 -1.43 -9.58 -2.65
N ARG A 46 -0.32 -8.87 -2.85
CA ARG A 46 0.92 -8.96 -2.09
C ARG A 46 1.64 -7.63 -2.18
N CYS A 47 2.65 -7.46 -1.35
CA CYS A 47 3.49 -6.29 -1.45
C CYS A 47 4.20 -6.30 -2.80
N LEU A 48 4.17 -5.17 -3.53
CA LEU A 48 4.86 -5.03 -4.81
C LEU A 48 5.23 -3.56 -5.11
N THR A 49 6.09 -3.37 -6.09
CA THR A 49 6.29 -2.07 -6.74
C THR A 49 5.41 -2.01 -7.98
N ILE A 50 4.65 -0.92 -8.15
CA ILE A 50 3.77 -0.72 -9.30
C ILE A 50 4.62 -0.71 -10.59
N PRO A 51 4.30 -1.57 -11.58
CA PRO A 51 4.99 -1.59 -12.86
C PRO A 51 4.97 -0.22 -13.53
N GLU A 52 6.09 0.16 -14.17
CA GLU A 52 6.29 1.48 -14.76
C GLU A 52 5.15 1.88 -15.72
N ASN A 53 4.72 0.96 -16.59
CA ASN A 53 3.64 1.16 -17.55
C ASN A 53 2.26 1.40 -16.91
N LEU A 54 2.10 1.16 -15.60
CA LEU A 54 0.86 1.35 -14.85
C LEU A 54 0.90 2.58 -13.94
N ARG A 55 2.07 3.17 -13.67
CA ARG A 55 2.23 4.33 -12.76
C ARG A 55 1.35 5.52 -13.17
N LYS A 56 1.29 5.83 -14.47
CA LYS A 56 0.42 6.91 -14.96
C LYS A 56 -1.06 6.60 -14.73
N LYS A 57 -1.46 5.33 -14.93
CA LYS A 57 -2.87 4.91 -14.78
C LYS A 57 -3.32 5.01 -13.33
N ILE A 58 -2.54 4.47 -12.39
CA ILE A 58 -2.88 4.54 -10.97
C ILE A 58 -2.90 5.98 -10.44
N SER A 59 -2.09 6.87 -11.00
CA SER A 59 -2.05 8.28 -10.59
C SER A 59 -3.12 9.17 -11.21
N THR A 60 -3.58 8.89 -12.44
CA THR A 60 -4.36 9.87 -13.22
C THR A 60 -5.61 9.33 -13.89
N VAL A 61 -5.77 8.01 -13.98
CA VAL A 61 -6.86 7.37 -14.74
C VAL A 61 -7.76 6.53 -13.84
N TRP A 62 -7.15 5.71 -12.99
CA TRP A 62 -7.90 4.85 -12.09
C TRP A 62 -8.41 5.63 -10.89
N HIS A 63 -9.65 5.33 -10.52
CA HIS A 63 -10.32 5.87 -9.36
C HIS A 63 -10.23 4.88 -8.19
N VAL A 64 -11.15 5.02 -7.24
CA VAL A 64 -11.28 4.15 -6.06
C VAL A 64 -11.18 2.67 -6.45
N PRO A 65 -10.23 1.91 -5.85
CA PRO A 65 -10.10 0.49 -6.12
C PRO A 65 -11.20 -0.31 -5.43
N GLN A 66 -11.42 -1.54 -5.90
CA GLN A 66 -12.18 -2.52 -5.13
C GLN A 66 -11.32 -3.05 -3.99
N ILE A 67 -11.96 -3.33 -2.85
CA ILE A 67 -11.31 -3.84 -1.66
C ILE A 67 -11.94 -5.17 -1.31
N TYR A 68 -11.15 -6.23 -1.39
CA TYR A 68 -11.58 -7.58 -1.11
C TYR A 68 -10.78 -8.17 0.05
N PHE A 69 -11.48 -8.78 1.00
CA PHE A 69 -10.87 -9.49 2.11
C PHE A 69 -11.65 -10.78 2.40
N SER A 70 -11.05 -11.91 2.01
CA SER A 70 -11.64 -13.25 2.20
C SER A 70 -11.89 -13.58 3.67
N GLY A 71 -10.99 -13.10 4.55
CA GLY A 71 -11.03 -13.34 6.00
C GLY A 71 -12.08 -12.53 6.78
N ALA A 72 -12.88 -11.69 6.12
CA ALA A 72 -13.89 -10.89 6.80
C ALA A 72 -14.94 -11.79 7.50
N ASN A 73 -15.29 -11.43 8.73
CA ASN A 73 -16.47 -11.94 9.42
C ASN A 73 -17.67 -11.09 9.00
N VAL A 74 -18.71 -11.74 8.48
CA VAL A 74 -19.89 -11.07 7.91
C VAL A 74 -20.72 -10.31 8.94
N ASP A 75 -20.60 -10.67 10.22
CA ASP A 75 -21.33 -10.06 11.34
C ASP A 75 -20.54 -8.91 12.00
N LYS A 76 -19.38 -8.54 11.43
CA LYS A 76 -18.49 -7.52 11.96
C LYS A 76 -18.38 -6.33 11.02
N ASP A 77 -18.04 -5.20 11.63
CA ASP A 77 -17.72 -3.95 10.94
C ASP A 77 -16.21 -3.77 10.90
N TYR A 78 -15.73 -3.04 9.90
CA TYR A 78 -14.32 -2.85 9.62
C TYR A 78 -13.99 -1.39 9.34
N ILE A 79 -12.72 -1.05 9.54
CA ILE A 79 -12.12 0.24 9.18
C ILE A 79 -10.99 0.00 8.20
N LEU A 80 -11.01 0.73 7.08
CA LEU A 80 -9.92 0.75 6.11
C LEU A 80 -9.19 2.08 6.18
N MET A 81 -7.88 2.02 6.37
CA MET A 81 -6.97 3.16 6.29
C MET A 81 -6.07 3.00 5.07
N MET A 82 -5.89 4.07 4.29
CA MET A 82 -4.84 4.20 3.27
C MET A 82 -4.03 5.45 3.55
N PHE A 83 -2.71 5.33 3.65
CA PHE A 83 -1.83 6.48 3.86
C PHE A 83 -0.44 6.30 3.24
N ASP A 84 0.24 7.42 3.05
CA ASP A 84 1.61 7.51 2.53
C ASP A 84 2.57 7.98 3.64
N PRO A 85 3.37 7.09 4.26
CA PRO A 85 4.33 7.45 5.30
C PRO A 85 5.50 8.30 4.78
N ASP A 86 5.66 8.42 3.46
CA ASP A 86 6.82 9.00 2.80
C ASP A 86 6.56 10.43 2.31
N ALA A 87 5.39 11.02 2.52
CA ALA A 87 5.11 12.36 2.01
C ALA A 87 5.96 13.48 2.67
N PRO A 88 6.49 14.47 1.92
CA PRO A 88 6.46 14.60 0.45
C PRO A 88 7.57 13.82 -0.29
N SER A 89 8.58 13.31 0.42
CA SER A 89 9.55 12.35 -0.12
C SER A 89 10.05 11.41 0.96
N HIS A 90 10.37 10.17 0.58
CA HIS A 90 10.88 9.17 1.51
C HIS A 90 12.12 9.64 2.29
N SER A 91 12.98 10.44 1.64
CA SER A 91 14.18 11.00 2.24
C SER A 91 13.93 12.19 3.18
N GLN A 92 12.80 12.89 3.03
CA GLN A 92 12.45 14.08 3.82
C GLN A 92 10.94 14.11 4.12
N PRO A 93 10.41 13.17 4.92
CA PRO A 93 8.96 12.98 5.09
C PRO A 93 8.37 13.98 6.10
N THR A 94 8.44 15.27 5.78
CA THR A 94 7.96 16.39 6.63
C THR A 94 6.44 16.49 6.76
N ARG A 95 5.70 15.73 5.95
CA ARG A 95 4.25 15.57 6.00
C ARG A 95 3.87 14.10 6.06
N ALA A 96 4.69 13.29 6.72
CA ALA A 96 4.58 11.84 6.79
C ALA A 96 3.16 11.39 7.14
N CYS A 97 2.85 10.16 6.73
CA CYS A 97 1.57 9.52 6.93
C CYS A 97 0.42 10.37 6.36
N TRP A 98 0.58 10.81 5.11
CA TRP A 98 -0.47 11.51 4.40
C TRP A 98 -1.68 10.61 4.22
N ARG A 99 -2.82 10.98 4.82
CA ARG A 99 -4.05 10.19 4.75
C ARG A 99 -4.68 10.29 3.35
N HIS A 100 -4.71 9.17 2.64
CA HIS A 100 -5.24 9.04 1.28
C HIS A 100 -6.66 8.51 1.24
N TRP A 101 -7.07 7.74 2.24
CA TRP A 101 -8.43 7.20 2.34
C TRP A 101 -8.71 6.74 3.77
N LEU A 102 -9.91 7.03 4.27
CA LEU A 102 -10.39 6.51 5.55
C LEU A 102 -11.88 6.21 5.46
N VAL A 103 -12.23 4.94 5.61
CA VAL A 103 -13.62 4.46 5.58
C VAL A 103 -13.86 3.59 6.81
N VAL A 104 -14.95 3.86 7.50
CA VAL A 104 -15.37 3.19 8.74
C VAL A 104 -16.74 2.53 8.53
N ASP A 105 -17.23 1.78 9.51
CA ASP A 105 -18.53 1.10 9.46
C ASP A 105 -18.69 0.14 8.26
N ILE A 106 -17.59 -0.38 7.73
CA ILE A 106 -17.62 -1.26 6.55
C ILE A 106 -18.15 -2.62 6.96
N LYS A 107 -19.30 -3.03 6.43
CA LYS A 107 -19.85 -4.36 6.72
C LYS A 107 -18.97 -5.45 6.13
N GLY A 108 -18.61 -6.46 6.93
CA GLY A 108 -17.75 -7.56 6.50
C GLY A 108 -18.30 -8.35 5.29
N ILE A 109 -19.62 -8.44 5.15
CA ILE A 109 -20.25 -9.04 3.95
C ILE A 109 -19.86 -8.29 2.67
N ASN A 110 -19.75 -6.97 2.71
CA ASN A 110 -19.38 -6.17 1.54
C ASN A 110 -17.91 -6.43 1.13
N LEU A 111 -17.01 -6.60 2.10
CA LEU A 111 -15.60 -6.93 1.85
C LEU A 111 -15.41 -8.30 1.17
N LYS A 112 -16.26 -9.29 1.50
CA LYS A 112 -16.25 -10.59 0.79
C LYS A 112 -16.73 -10.48 -0.65
N GLU A 113 -17.39 -9.40 -1.02
CA GLU A 113 -17.88 -9.16 -2.37
C GLU A 113 -17.03 -8.14 -3.13
N GLY A 114 -15.90 -7.69 -2.55
CA GLY A 114 -15.04 -6.67 -3.16
C GLY A 114 -15.62 -5.25 -3.11
N ARG A 115 -16.68 -5.03 -2.32
CA ARG A 115 -17.38 -3.75 -2.21
C ARG A 115 -16.96 -3.03 -0.93
N LEU A 116 -16.62 -1.75 -1.04
CA LEU A 116 -16.35 -0.91 0.12
C LEU A 116 -17.57 0.00 0.38
N ALA A 117 -18.52 -0.51 1.16
CA ALA A 117 -19.69 0.27 1.59
C ALA A 117 -19.66 0.46 3.11
N GLY A 118 -19.45 1.72 3.50
CA GLY A 118 -19.32 2.21 4.87
C GLY A 118 -19.36 3.75 4.87
N THR A 119 -19.04 4.36 6.01
CA THR A 119 -18.97 5.82 6.16
C THR A 119 -17.58 6.32 5.77
N THR A 120 -17.50 7.22 4.79
CA THR A 120 -16.22 7.79 4.36
C THR A 120 -15.89 9.03 5.19
N LEU A 121 -14.78 8.99 5.92
CA LEU A 121 -14.26 10.10 6.72
C LEU A 121 -13.17 10.90 5.99
N THR A 122 -12.51 10.28 5.02
CA THR A 122 -11.58 10.95 4.11
C THR A 122 -11.75 10.29 2.75
N ASP A 123 -12.12 11.05 1.73
CA ASP A 123 -12.31 10.56 0.36
C ASP A 123 -11.02 9.98 -0.21
N TYR A 124 -11.16 9.01 -1.12
CA TYR A 124 -10.03 8.40 -1.80
C TYR A 124 -9.30 9.43 -2.67
N SER A 125 -7.99 9.56 -2.45
CA SER A 125 -7.07 10.30 -3.30
C SER A 125 -6.06 9.35 -3.94
N SER A 126 -5.95 9.39 -5.27
CA SER A 126 -5.02 8.53 -6.02
C SER A 126 -3.55 8.77 -5.63
N PRO A 127 -2.68 7.76 -5.74
CA PRO A 127 -1.24 7.93 -5.59
C PRO A 127 -0.69 9.02 -6.52
N ALA A 128 -0.08 10.06 -5.96
CA ALA A 128 0.53 11.14 -6.74
C ALA A 128 1.87 11.59 -6.13
N PRO A 129 2.89 10.72 -6.09
CA PRO A 129 4.21 11.11 -5.58
C PRO A 129 4.75 12.34 -6.35
N PRO A 130 5.34 13.34 -5.67
CA PRO A 130 5.98 14.46 -6.34
C PRO A 130 7.11 14.03 -7.28
N ARG A 131 7.41 14.85 -8.28
CA ARG A 131 8.51 14.57 -9.21
C ARG A 131 9.85 14.58 -8.46
N ASN A 132 10.71 13.60 -8.73
CA ASN A 132 12.02 13.38 -8.09
C ASN A 132 11.96 13.11 -6.57
N SER A 133 10.82 12.63 -6.04
CA SER A 133 10.71 12.26 -4.62
C SER A 133 11.08 10.80 -4.32
N GLY A 134 11.32 10.00 -5.37
CA GLY A 134 11.59 8.58 -5.29
C GLY A 134 10.32 7.74 -5.12
N LEU A 135 10.50 6.49 -4.71
CA LEU A 135 9.39 5.58 -4.40
C LEU A 135 8.72 6.00 -3.08
N HIS A 136 7.40 6.06 -3.11
CA HIS A 136 6.54 6.22 -1.94
C HIS A 136 5.80 4.92 -1.66
N ARG A 137 5.66 4.57 -0.39
CA ARG A 137 4.82 3.49 0.09
C ARG A 137 3.39 3.97 0.20
N TYR A 138 2.46 3.15 -0.24
CA TYR A 138 1.03 3.34 -0.01
C TYR A 138 0.56 2.15 0.81
N GLN A 139 0.27 2.41 2.08
CA GLN A 139 -0.07 1.39 3.06
C GLN A 139 -1.57 1.34 3.27
N PHE A 140 -2.12 0.15 3.09
CA PHE A 140 -3.50 -0.21 3.45
C PHE A 140 -3.47 -1.01 4.74
N MET A 141 -4.26 -0.60 5.71
CA MET A 141 -4.48 -1.33 6.95
C MET A 141 -5.97 -1.52 7.17
N LEU A 142 -6.38 -2.75 7.39
CA LEU A 142 -7.76 -3.11 7.68
C LEU A 142 -7.87 -3.56 9.13
N PHE A 143 -8.78 -2.96 9.89
CA PHE A 143 -9.03 -3.27 11.31
C PHE A 143 -10.46 -3.78 11.49
N GLU A 144 -10.66 -4.69 12.44
CA GLU A 144 -12.00 -4.94 12.97
C GLU A 144 -12.43 -3.74 13.82
N GLN A 145 -13.61 -3.20 13.56
CA GLN A 145 -14.17 -2.08 14.31
C GLN A 145 -14.80 -2.60 15.61
N PRO A 146 -14.46 -2.02 16.78
CA PRO A 146 -15.14 -2.38 18.02
C PRO A 146 -16.64 -2.12 17.94
N PRO A 147 -17.48 -3.04 18.46
CA PRO A 147 -18.93 -2.89 18.41
C PRO A 147 -19.36 -1.63 19.17
N HIS A 148 -20.36 -0.93 18.63
CA HIS A 148 -20.90 0.32 19.20
C HIS A 148 -19.88 1.48 19.30
N SER A 149 -18.73 1.40 18.63
CA SER A 149 -17.83 2.55 18.51
C SER A 149 -18.37 3.56 17.51
N THR A 150 -18.32 4.84 17.85
CA THR A 150 -18.53 5.95 16.92
C THR A 150 -17.17 6.48 16.52
N VAL A 151 -16.72 6.11 15.33
CA VAL A 151 -15.41 6.50 14.82
C VAL A 151 -15.54 7.83 14.08
N SER A 152 -14.69 8.80 14.42
CA SER A 152 -14.69 10.12 13.81
C SER A 152 -13.28 10.73 13.77
N LEU A 153 -13.09 11.69 12.87
CA LEU A 153 -11.91 12.54 12.90
C LEU A 153 -12.01 13.57 14.04
N SER A 154 -10.87 14.03 14.55
CA SER A 154 -10.79 15.27 15.34
C SER A 154 -10.79 16.51 14.42
N GLU A 155 -10.98 17.70 14.99
CA GLU A 155 -10.90 18.95 14.21
C GLU A 155 -9.54 19.11 13.52
N GLU A 156 -8.45 18.70 14.16
CA GLU A 156 -7.10 18.74 13.57
C GLU A 156 -6.94 17.74 12.43
N GLU A 157 -7.51 16.54 12.58
CA GLU A 157 -7.48 15.53 11.52
C GLU A 157 -8.37 15.94 10.33
N GLU A 158 -9.50 16.61 10.56
CA GLU A 158 -10.32 17.19 9.49
C GLU A 158 -9.59 18.33 8.76
N ALA A 159 -8.85 19.15 9.50
CA ALA A 159 -8.11 20.28 8.95
C ALA A 159 -6.86 19.87 8.16
N SER A 160 -6.28 18.69 8.41
CA SER A 160 -5.05 18.23 7.75
C SER A 160 -5.03 16.74 7.41
N LEU A 161 -4.62 16.44 6.17
CA LEU A 161 -4.32 15.08 5.73
C LEU A 161 -2.91 14.61 6.10
N GLY A 162 -1.95 15.55 6.22
CA GLY A 162 -0.55 15.23 6.48
C GLY A 162 -0.21 15.28 7.97
N ASN A 163 0.90 14.64 8.35
CA ASN A 163 1.32 14.44 9.75
C ASN A 163 0.25 13.71 10.57
N TRP A 164 -0.57 12.88 9.91
CA TRP A 164 -1.56 12.07 10.60
C TRP A 164 -0.88 10.91 11.30
N ASP A 165 -1.25 10.63 12.54
CA ASP A 165 -0.70 9.50 13.28
C ASP A 165 -1.70 8.32 13.25
N PRO A 166 -1.53 7.34 12.33
CA PRO A 166 -2.45 6.21 12.22
C PRO A 166 -2.42 5.31 13.46
N ASN A 167 -1.29 5.25 14.17
CA ASN A 167 -1.18 4.45 15.39
C ASN A 167 -1.94 5.12 16.54
N PHE A 168 -1.82 6.45 16.66
CA PHE A 168 -2.61 7.21 17.62
C PHE A 168 -4.11 7.10 17.33
N PHE A 169 -4.52 7.21 16.06
CA PHE A 169 -5.91 7.00 15.65
C PHE A 169 -6.41 5.59 16.04
N ALA A 170 -5.64 4.55 15.72
CA ALA A 170 -5.98 3.17 16.07
C ALA A 170 -6.07 2.96 17.59
N ALA A 171 -5.16 3.56 18.37
CA ALA A 171 -5.18 3.50 19.82
C ALA A 171 -6.40 4.25 20.40
N ARG A 172 -6.72 5.44 19.89
CA ARG A 172 -7.88 6.27 20.32
C ARG A 172 -9.20 5.51 20.23
N PHE A 173 -9.34 4.65 19.24
CA PHE A 173 -10.54 3.82 19.03
C PHE A 173 -10.40 2.37 19.49
N ASN A 174 -9.31 1.99 20.18
CA ASN A 174 -9.06 0.63 20.64
C ASN A 174 -9.13 -0.44 19.53
N LEU A 175 -8.58 -0.14 18.35
CA LEU A 175 -8.65 -1.03 17.18
C LEU A 175 -7.73 -2.26 17.30
N GLY A 176 -6.72 -2.20 18.17
CA GLY A 176 -5.70 -3.26 18.27
C GLY A 176 -4.80 -3.31 17.04
N ASN A 177 -4.46 -4.52 16.60
CA ASN A 177 -3.65 -4.75 15.40
C ASN A 177 -4.52 -4.86 14.14
N PRO A 178 -4.01 -4.50 12.96
CA PRO A 178 -4.72 -4.74 11.71
C PRO A 178 -4.95 -6.24 11.53
N VAL A 179 -6.14 -6.61 11.03
CA VAL A 179 -6.48 -7.99 10.67
C VAL A 179 -5.89 -8.38 9.32
N ALA A 180 -5.61 -7.38 8.48
CA ALA A 180 -4.90 -7.54 7.22
C ALA A 180 -4.23 -6.22 6.85
N ALA A 181 -3.12 -6.30 6.13
CA ALA A 181 -2.42 -5.13 5.60
C ALA A 181 -1.81 -5.43 4.24
N LEU A 182 -1.71 -4.39 3.41
CA LEU A 182 -1.15 -4.45 2.07
C LEU A 182 -0.36 -3.17 1.78
N GLN A 183 0.77 -3.27 1.10
CA GLN A 183 1.56 -2.12 0.68
C GLN A 183 1.90 -2.23 -0.80
N PHE A 184 1.87 -1.13 -1.52
CA PHE A 184 2.59 -1.04 -2.79
C PHE A 184 3.49 0.19 -2.81
N LEU A 185 4.52 0.14 -3.66
CA LEU A 185 5.37 1.29 -3.92
C LEU A 185 5.10 1.86 -5.31
N THR A 186 5.06 3.18 -5.44
CA THR A 186 5.10 3.84 -6.74
C THR A 186 5.87 5.15 -6.62
N GLN A 187 6.39 5.63 -7.74
CA GLN A 187 6.98 6.97 -7.86
C GLN A 187 6.18 7.78 -8.89
N ASN A 188 6.59 9.02 -9.12
CA ASN A 188 5.99 9.84 -10.16
C ASN A 188 6.14 9.15 -11.53
N TYR A 189 5.07 9.13 -12.34
CA TYR A 189 5.09 8.46 -13.64
C TYR A 189 5.95 9.17 -14.70
N MET A 190 6.45 10.37 -14.40
CA MET A 190 7.38 11.13 -15.24
C MET A 190 8.85 10.93 -14.82
N ASP A 191 9.10 10.17 -13.76
CA ASP A 191 10.44 9.82 -13.30
C ASP A 191 10.86 8.47 -13.91
N GLU A 192 12.08 8.44 -14.46
CA GLU A 192 12.72 7.26 -15.08
C GLU A 192 13.00 6.15 -14.06
#